data_AF-A0A2V9W9H6-F1
#
_entry.id   AF-A0A2V9W9H6-F1
#
_cell.length_a   1.000
_cell.length_b   1.000
_cell.length_c   1.000
_cell.angle_alpha   90.00
_cell.angle_beta   90.00
_cell.angle_gamma   90.00
#
_symmetry.space_group_name_H-M   'P 1'
#
loop_
_entity.id
_entity.type
_entity.pdbx_description
1 polymer ?
#
loop_
_entity_poly.entity_id
_entity_poly.type
_entity_poly.pdbx_seq_one_letter_code
_entity_poly.pdbx_strand_id
1 'polypeptide(L)'
;MVAGSIPVSRSRVEPFSGSLSPLAKSRQAAIKVEKAQEFARLRAAVEQAFLPEKAERFLKQLDRKGIRVRDFDAVLAQRLLEGVVGEAELDAHKLYESLTLSDQAQMREFYLSKLEGVDVALRHKFKKLYQYY
;
A
#
# COMPACT_ATOMS: atom_id res chain seq x y z
N MET A 1 57.32 -43.17 28.74
CA MET A 1 56.85 -42.81 30.09
C MET A 1 57.03 -41.29 30.28
N VAL A 2 55.97 -40.60 30.72
CA VAL A 2 55.96 -39.32 31.48
C VAL A 2 56.62 -38.11 30.79
N ALA A 3 55.86 -37.20 30.16
CA ALA A 3 55.10 -36.07 30.74
C ALA A 3 55.98 -34.89 31.19
N GLY A 4 55.73 -33.71 30.60
CA GLY A 4 56.32 -32.43 30.96
C GLY A 4 55.62 -31.28 30.24
N SER A 5 54.72 -30.61 30.95
CA SER A 5 53.70 -29.67 30.48
C SER A 5 54.23 -28.29 30.06
N ILE A 6 53.78 -27.79 28.92
CA ILE A 6 53.92 -26.39 28.50
C ILE A 6 52.60 -25.65 28.80
N PRO A 7 52.61 -24.52 29.51
CA PRO A 7 51.41 -23.71 29.72
C PRO A 7 51.17 -22.82 28.49
N VAL A 8 50.07 -23.04 27.76
CA VAL A 8 49.59 -22.08 26.76
C VAL A 8 48.48 -21.26 27.40
N SER A 9 48.78 -19.98 27.60
CA SER A 9 47.85 -18.90 27.91
C SER A 9 46.58 -19.00 27.05
N ARG A 10 45.46 -19.34 27.68
CA ARG A 10 44.14 -19.21 27.04
C ARG A 10 43.65 -17.78 27.20
N SER A 11 43.71 -17.06 26.09
CA SER A 11 43.09 -15.75 25.90
C SER A 11 41.63 -15.77 26.36
N ARG A 12 41.35 -14.83 27.25
CA ARG A 12 40.08 -14.23 27.64
C ARG A 12 39.01 -14.38 26.54
N VAL A 13 37.98 -15.19 26.82
CA VAL A 13 36.75 -15.24 26.02
C VAL A 13 35.84 -14.14 26.52
N GLU A 14 35.67 -13.09 25.73
CA GLU A 14 34.67 -12.04 25.97
C GLU A 14 33.27 -12.66 25.83
N PRO A 15 32.33 -12.44 26.79
CA PRO A 15 30.97 -12.90 26.62
C PRO A 15 30.29 -12.05 25.54
N PHE A 16 29.95 -12.69 24.42
CA PHE A 16 29.11 -12.12 23.37
C PHE A 16 27.72 -11.85 23.97
N SER A 17 27.52 -10.64 24.49
CA SER A 17 26.20 -10.15 24.92
C SER A 17 25.38 -9.88 23.67
N GLY A 18 24.78 -10.93 23.14
CA GLY A 18 23.79 -10.87 22.07
C GLY A 18 22.52 -10.22 22.62
N SER A 19 22.51 -8.89 22.67
CA SER A 19 21.27 -8.12 22.76
C SER A 19 20.50 -8.37 21.46
N LEU A 20 19.56 -9.31 21.53
CA LEU A 20 18.47 -9.42 20.57
C LEU A 20 17.69 -8.12 20.65
N SER A 21 18.09 -7.16 19.83
CA SER A 21 17.31 -5.97 19.53
C SER A 21 15.94 -6.47 19.07
N PRO A 22 14.83 -6.14 19.76
CA PRO A 22 13.53 -6.47 19.23
C PRO A 22 13.43 -5.80 17.86
N LEU A 23 13.17 -6.63 16.83
CA LEU A 23 12.86 -6.23 15.46
C LEU A 23 12.21 -4.85 15.50
N ALA A 24 12.92 -3.88 14.91
CA ALA A 24 12.45 -2.53 14.74
C ALA A 24 11.01 -2.62 14.23
N LYS A 25 10.04 -2.39 15.12
CA LYS A 25 8.71 -2.02 14.73
C LYS A 25 8.94 -0.74 13.94
N SER A 26 8.86 -0.81 12.62
CA SER A 26 8.70 0.38 11.80
C SER A 26 7.44 1.05 12.31
N ARG A 27 7.60 1.95 13.28
CA ARG A 27 6.67 3.05 13.47
C ARG A 27 6.82 3.80 12.16
N GLN A 28 5.94 3.53 11.20
CA GLN A 28 5.47 4.58 10.32
C GLN A 28 5.04 5.70 11.26
N ALA A 29 5.97 6.60 11.60
CA ALA A 29 5.61 7.94 11.99
C ALA A 29 4.69 8.36 10.85
N ALA A 30 3.40 8.55 11.14
CA ALA A 30 2.45 8.98 10.15
C ALA A 30 3.07 10.23 9.52
N ILE A 31 3.61 10.07 8.32
CA ILE A 31 4.30 11.15 7.64
C ILE A 31 3.21 12.20 7.50
N LYS A 32 3.47 13.37 8.09
CA LYS A 32 2.46 14.41 8.20
C LYS A 32 2.02 14.74 6.78
N VAL A 33 0.77 14.44 6.46
CA VAL A 33 0.20 14.73 5.15
C VAL A 33 0.31 16.23 4.93
N GLU A 34 1.05 16.62 3.90
CA GLU A 34 1.35 18.03 3.63
C GLU A 34 0.15 18.72 2.97
N LYS A 35 -0.47 18.02 2.01
CA LYS A 35 -1.68 18.47 1.30
C LYS A 35 -2.94 17.83 1.87
N ALA A 36 -3.18 18.09 3.16
CA ALA A 36 -4.20 17.40 3.93
C ALA A 36 -5.62 17.51 3.34
N GLN A 37 -5.98 18.64 2.73
CA GLN A 37 -7.32 18.84 2.17
C GLN A 37 -7.53 18.04 0.87
N GLU A 38 -6.59 18.13 -0.06
CA GLU A 38 -6.61 17.41 -1.33
C GLU A 38 -6.51 15.90 -1.08
N PHE A 39 -5.63 15.50 -0.16
CA PHE A 39 -5.48 14.12 0.26
C PHE A 39 -6.78 13.58 0.88
N ALA A 40 -7.42 14.33 1.77
CA ALA A 40 -8.68 13.89 2.39
C ALA A 40 -9.81 13.73 1.37
N ARG A 41 -9.91 14.65 0.40
CA ARG A 41 -10.90 14.55 -0.68
C ARG A 41 -10.67 13.31 -1.56
N LEU A 42 -9.44 13.11 -2.01
CA LEU A 42 -9.10 11.95 -2.83
C LEU A 42 -9.26 10.63 -2.04
N ARG A 43 -8.88 10.63 -0.75
CA ARG A 43 -9.08 9.50 0.15
C ARG A 43 -10.56 9.13 0.24
N ALA A 44 -11.43 10.11 0.46
CA ALA A 44 -12.87 9.88 0.56
C ALA A 44 -13.43 9.30 -0.75
N ALA A 45 -12.99 9.80 -1.91
CA ALA A 45 -13.37 9.26 -3.21
C ALA A 45 -12.94 7.79 -3.38
N VAL A 46 -11.71 7.45 -2.98
CA VAL A 46 -11.22 6.07 -2.96
C VAL A 46 -12.08 5.22 -2.02
N GLU A 47 -12.35 5.66 -0.79
CA GLU A 47 -13.18 4.91 0.16
C GLU A 47 -14.57 4.64 -0.38
N GLN A 48 -15.20 5.63 -1.03
CA GLN A 48 -16.50 5.44 -1.66
C GLN A 48 -16.48 4.43 -2.80
N ALA A 49 -15.43 4.42 -3.62
CA ALA A 49 -15.31 3.47 -4.74
C ALA A 49 -15.27 2.00 -4.27
N PHE A 50 -14.78 1.76 -3.05
CA PHE A 50 -14.70 0.43 -2.44
C PHE A 50 -15.83 0.12 -1.46
N LEU A 51 -16.87 0.95 -1.36
CA LEU A 51 -18.09 0.60 -0.63
C LEU A 51 -18.76 -0.64 -1.27
N PRO A 52 -19.36 -1.56 -0.50
CA PRO A 52 -19.93 -2.81 -1.02
C PRO A 52 -20.89 -2.62 -2.20
N GLU A 53 -21.72 -1.57 -2.14
CA GLU A 53 -22.70 -1.18 -3.17
C GLU A 53 -22.06 -0.61 -4.46
N LYS A 54 -20.84 -0.07 -4.36
CA LYS A 54 -20.14 0.66 -5.44
C LYS A 54 -18.96 -0.13 -6.02
N ALA A 55 -18.34 -1.01 -5.22
CA ALA A 55 -17.14 -1.76 -5.57
C ALA A 55 -17.34 -2.62 -6.83
N GLU A 56 -18.48 -3.31 -6.95
CA GLU A 56 -18.76 -4.11 -8.15
C GLU A 56 -18.84 -3.23 -9.40
N ARG A 57 -19.52 -2.07 -9.31
CA ARG A 57 -19.63 -1.11 -10.41
C ARG A 57 -18.26 -0.56 -10.79
N PHE A 58 -17.42 -0.25 -9.80
CA PHE A 58 -16.05 0.21 -10.01
C PHE A 58 -15.21 -0.84 -10.75
N LEU A 59 -15.19 -2.09 -10.27
CA LEU A 59 -14.47 -3.20 -10.92
C LEU A 59 -14.98 -3.47 -12.34
N LYS A 60 -16.29 -3.38 -12.57
CA LYS A 60 -16.87 -3.52 -13.91
C LYS A 60 -16.39 -2.42 -14.86
N GLN A 61 -16.19 -1.20 -14.39
CA GLN A 61 -15.65 -0.12 -15.24
C GLN A 61 -14.18 -0.37 -15.60
N LEU A 62 -13.37 -0.87 -14.65
CA LEU A 62 -11.99 -1.28 -14.91
C LEU A 62 -11.92 -2.39 -15.95
N ASP A 63 -12.75 -3.44 -15.81
CA ASP A 63 -12.80 -4.56 -16.75
C ASP A 63 -13.17 -4.11 -18.17
N ARG A 64 -14.19 -3.23 -18.30
CA ARG A 64 -14.59 -2.68 -19.59
C ARG A 64 -13.51 -1.85 -20.27
N LYS A 65 -12.66 -1.17 -19.49
CA LYS A 65 -11.54 -0.38 -20.01
C LYS A 65 -10.24 -1.19 -20.12
N GLY A 66 -10.23 -2.46 -19.69
CA GLY A 66 -9.04 -3.30 -19.69
C GLY A 66 -7.94 -2.82 -18.73
N ILE A 67 -8.31 -2.07 -17.69
CA ILE A 67 -7.35 -1.50 -16.73
C ILE A 67 -7.14 -2.49 -15.60
N ARG A 68 -5.87 -2.75 -15.27
CA ARG A 68 -5.51 -3.59 -14.13
C ARG A 68 -5.84 -2.86 -12.84
N VAL A 69 -6.36 -3.58 -11.87
CA VAL A 69 -6.81 -2.98 -10.61
C VAL A 69 -5.67 -2.43 -9.73
N ARG A 70 -4.41 -2.76 -10.05
CA ARG A 70 -3.22 -2.21 -9.35
C ARG A 70 -2.65 -0.96 -10.02
N ASP A 71 -3.11 -0.64 -11.23
CA ASP A 71 -2.65 0.50 -12.01
C ASP A 71 -3.42 1.75 -11.61
N PHE A 72 -3.06 2.31 -10.45
CA PHE A 72 -3.77 3.43 -9.84
C PHE A 72 -3.74 4.69 -10.72
N ASP A 73 -2.61 4.96 -11.38
CA ASP A 73 -2.49 6.07 -12.33
C ASP A 73 -3.48 5.92 -13.48
N ALA A 74 -3.61 4.73 -14.07
CA ALA A 74 -4.62 4.49 -15.10
C ALA A 74 -6.06 4.65 -14.59
N VAL A 75 -6.34 4.26 -13.34
CA VAL A 75 -7.65 4.49 -12.70
C VAL A 75 -7.99 5.98 -12.62
N LEU A 76 -7.03 6.80 -12.20
CA LEU A 76 -7.19 8.24 -12.09
C LEU A 76 -7.30 8.91 -13.46
N ALA A 77 -6.42 8.57 -14.40
CA ALA A 77 -6.41 9.12 -15.75
C ALA A 77 -7.73 8.84 -16.51
N GLN A 78 -8.38 7.73 -16.20
CA GLN A 78 -9.64 7.31 -16.83
C GLN A 78 -10.89 7.79 -16.08
N ARG A 79 -10.71 8.64 -15.07
CA ARG A 79 -11.77 9.25 -14.25
C ARG A 79 -12.75 8.23 -13.67
N LEU A 80 -12.21 7.11 -13.20
CA LEU A 80 -13.03 5.99 -12.72
C LEU A 80 -13.59 6.21 -11.31
N LEU A 81 -12.98 7.08 -10.51
CA LEU A 81 -13.46 7.38 -9.16
C LEU A 81 -14.69 8.30 -9.24
N GLU A 82 -14.65 9.29 -10.10
CA GLU A 82 -15.69 10.27 -10.40
C GLU A 82 -17.00 9.57 -10.80
N GLY A 83 -16.92 8.59 -11.70
CA GLY A 83 -18.07 7.84 -12.18
C GLY A 83 -18.77 6.98 -11.12
N VAL A 84 -18.12 6.75 -9.97
CA VAL A 84 -18.63 5.92 -8.86
C VAL A 84 -19.01 6.78 -7.64
N VAL A 85 -18.27 7.86 -7.40
CA VAL A 85 -18.61 8.87 -6.39
C VAL A 85 -19.87 9.62 -6.81
N GLY A 86 -20.03 9.92 -8.11
CA GLY A 86 -21.17 10.68 -8.63
C GLY A 86 -21.00 12.19 -8.48
N GLU A 87 -19.80 12.66 -8.13
CA GLU A 87 -19.45 14.07 -8.05
C GLU A 87 -18.81 14.51 -9.38
N ALA A 88 -19.53 15.35 -10.13
CA ALA A 88 -19.06 15.85 -11.42
C ALA A 88 -17.91 16.87 -11.32
N GLU A 89 -17.77 17.53 -10.16
CA GLU A 89 -16.66 18.47 -9.89
C GLU A 89 -15.40 17.78 -9.34
N LEU A 90 -15.49 16.50 -8.98
CA LEU A 90 -14.32 15.76 -8.53
C LEU A 90 -13.38 15.58 -9.73
N ASP A 91 -12.13 16.02 -9.59
CA ASP A 91 -11.05 15.66 -10.51
C ASP A 91 -9.96 14.96 -9.70
N ALA A 92 -10.11 13.64 -9.56
CA ALA A 92 -9.25 12.82 -8.72
C ALA A 92 -7.81 12.79 -9.23
N HIS A 93 -7.64 12.86 -10.56
CA HIS A 93 -6.33 12.96 -11.20
C HIS A 93 -5.63 14.25 -10.79
N LYS A 94 -6.30 15.41 -10.93
CA LYS A 94 -5.73 16.70 -10.55
C LYS A 94 -5.45 16.79 -9.04
N LEU A 95 -6.32 16.22 -8.21
CA LEU A 95 -6.08 16.13 -6.77
C LEU A 95 -4.80 15.33 -6.49
N TYR A 96 -4.63 14.17 -7.12
CA TYR A 96 -3.45 13.34 -6.95
C TYR A 96 -2.16 14.02 -7.42
N GLU A 97 -2.17 14.67 -8.59
CA GLU A 97 -1.01 15.42 -9.12
C GLU A 97 -0.61 16.60 -8.22
N SER A 98 -1.57 17.20 -7.50
CA SER A 98 -1.30 18.30 -6.58
C SER A 98 -0.64 17.87 -5.25
N LEU A 99 -0.68 16.57 -4.93
CA LEU A 99 -0.06 16.00 -3.74
C LEU A 99 1.46 15.96 -3.88
N THR A 100 2.17 16.00 -2.75
CA THR A 100 3.61 15.75 -2.74
C THR A 100 3.89 14.28 -3.06
N LEU A 101 5.11 13.95 -3.51
CA LEU A 101 5.47 12.56 -3.83
C LEU A 101 5.24 11.60 -2.65
N SER A 102 5.44 12.08 -1.42
CA SER A 102 5.18 11.28 -0.22
C SER A 102 3.68 11.04 0.00
N ASP A 103 2.85 12.07 -0.17
CA ASP A 103 1.40 11.97 -0.06
C ASP A 103 0.81 11.09 -1.18
N GLN A 104 1.35 11.18 -2.40
CA GLN A 104 0.99 10.30 -3.52
C GLN A 104 1.29 8.83 -3.19
N ALA A 105 2.49 8.54 -2.68
CA ALA A 105 2.85 7.18 -2.27
C ALA A 105 1.90 6.64 -1.19
N GLN A 106 1.61 7.44 -0.16
CA GLN A 106 0.65 7.08 0.89
C GLN A 106 -0.76 6.82 0.33
N MET A 107 -1.23 7.62 -0.62
CA MET A 107 -2.54 7.42 -1.25
C MET A 107 -2.58 6.12 -2.07
N ARG A 108 -1.51 5.82 -2.79
CA ARG A 108 -1.39 4.59 -3.58
C ARG A 108 -1.38 3.36 -2.69
N GLU A 109 -0.63 3.38 -1.58
CA GLU A 109 -0.65 2.32 -0.58
C GLU A 109 -2.04 2.13 0.03
N PHE A 110 -2.71 3.25 0.37
CA PHE A 110 -4.07 3.22 0.88
C PHE A 110 -5.05 2.58 -0.11
N TYR A 111 -4.98 2.97 -1.38
CA TYR A 111 -5.80 2.37 -2.44
C TYR A 111 -5.57 0.86 -2.56
N LEU A 112 -4.31 0.41 -2.53
CA LEU A 112 -3.97 -1.01 -2.57
C LEU A 112 -4.45 -1.77 -1.33
N SER A 113 -4.43 -1.15 -0.15
CA SER A 113 -5.01 -1.75 1.06
C SER A 113 -6.53 -1.92 0.94
N LYS A 114 -7.25 -0.96 0.35
CA LYS A 114 -8.70 -1.09 0.09
C LYS A 114 -8.99 -2.19 -0.93
N LEU A 115 -8.14 -2.32 -1.94
CA LEU A 115 -8.20 -3.43 -2.90
C LEU A 115 -8.10 -4.80 -2.21
N GLU A 116 -7.20 -4.91 -1.23
CA GLU A 116 -7.03 -6.10 -0.39
C GLU A 116 -8.18 -6.34 0.60
N GLY A 117 -9.12 -5.40 0.73
CA GLY A 117 -10.38 -5.56 1.46
C GLY A 117 -11.58 -5.97 0.60
N VAL A 118 -11.45 -6.01 -0.73
CA VAL A 118 -12.56 -6.38 -1.64
C VAL A 118 -12.98 -7.83 -1.41
N ASP A 119 -14.30 -8.07 -1.36
CA ASP A 119 -14.88 -9.41 -1.19
C ASP A 119 -14.30 -10.46 -2.18
N VAL A 120 -14.09 -11.68 -1.69
CA VAL A 120 -13.46 -12.77 -2.45
C VAL A 120 -14.30 -13.15 -3.67
N ALA A 121 -15.63 -13.11 -3.60
CA ALA A 121 -16.49 -13.42 -4.73
C ALA A 121 -16.33 -12.37 -5.85
N LEU A 122 -16.21 -11.09 -5.50
CA LEU A 122 -15.92 -10.04 -6.47
C LEU A 122 -14.53 -10.20 -7.10
N ARG A 123 -13.51 -10.50 -6.31
CA ARG A 123 -12.17 -10.78 -6.86
C ARG A 123 -12.16 -11.97 -7.81
N HIS A 124 -12.91 -13.02 -7.49
CA HIS A 124 -13.02 -14.18 -8.35
C HIS A 124 -13.76 -13.85 -9.66
N LYS A 125 -14.85 -13.09 -9.57
CA LYS A 125 -15.62 -12.63 -10.73
C LYS A 125 -14.78 -11.79 -11.69
N PHE A 126 -13.98 -10.87 -11.15
CA PHE A 126 -13.10 -9.99 -11.92
C PHE A 126 -11.63 -10.43 -11.91
N LYS A 127 -11.35 -11.74 -11.77
CA LYS A 127 -9.99 -12.27 -11.58
C LYS A 127 -8.96 -11.80 -12.60
N LYS A 128 -9.40 -11.53 -13.85
CA LYS A 128 -8.54 -11.03 -14.93
C LYS A 128 -7.88 -9.69 -14.59
N LEU A 129 -8.55 -8.83 -13.81
CA LEU A 129 -7.99 -7.55 -13.38
C LEU A 129 -6.89 -7.70 -12.33
N TYR A 130 -6.88 -8.84 -11.62
CA TYR A 130 -5.96 -9.14 -10.52
C TYR A 130 -4.78 -10.02 -10.95
N GLN A 131 -4.83 -10.64 -12.12
CA GLN A 131 -3.77 -11.49 -12.63
C GLN A 131 -2.52 -10.68 -13.00
N TYR A 132 -1.37 -11.20 -12.60
CA TYR A 132 -0.07 -10.76 -13.09
C TYR A 132 0.38 -11.76 -14.14
N TYR A 133 0.46 -11.29 -15.39
CA TYR A 133 0.91 -11.98 -16.62
C TYR A 133 0.68 -13.49 -16.68
#